data_AF-U7VC39-F1
#
_entry.id   AF-U7VC39-F1
#
_cell.length_a   1.000
_cell.length_b   1.000
_cell.length_c   1.000
_cell.angle_alpha   90.00
_cell.angle_beta   90.00
_cell.angle_gamma   90.00
#
_symmetry.space_group_name_H-M   'P 1'
#
loop_
_entity.id
_entity.type
_entity.pdbx_description
1 polymer ?
#
loop_
_entity_poly.entity_id
_entity_poly.type
_entity_poly.pdbx_seq_one_letter_code
_entity_poly.pdbx_strand_id
1 'polypeptide(L)'
;MESKKSFFPLFIDLTNKSCLVVGGGNIAARKIKSLVDYGARVIVIAPFILPEILELDVEIEKRDFKAGDIKDKFLVVAATNDEKLNEMIVDLCEDNNILVNNITSKVYMSARFTAHIDSDDYQIAISAKGNPRESVKLKKELIEYLKNRKD
;
A
#
# COMPACT_ATOMS: atom_id res chain seq x y z
N MET A 1 -9.40 24.07 -5.97
CA MET A 1 -9.49 23.64 -4.56
C MET A 1 -9.44 22.12 -4.58
N GLU A 2 -8.28 21.51 -4.31
CA GLU A 2 -8.18 20.03 -4.27
C GLU A 2 -9.21 19.51 -3.27
N SER A 3 -10.12 18.64 -3.72
CA SER A 3 -11.15 18.11 -2.85
C SER A 3 -10.49 17.27 -1.76
N LYS A 4 -10.84 17.57 -0.50
CA LYS A 4 -10.24 16.93 0.67
C LYS A 4 -10.83 15.52 0.82
N LYS A 5 -10.34 14.55 0.02
CA LYS A 5 -10.81 13.14 0.07
C LYS A 5 -10.51 12.54 1.44
N SER A 6 -11.58 12.22 2.18
CA SER A 6 -11.52 11.51 3.46
C SER A 6 -11.85 10.04 3.21
N PHE A 7 -11.03 9.16 3.78
CA PHE A 7 -11.22 7.71 3.67
C PHE A 7 -11.97 7.24 4.91
N PHE A 8 -12.91 6.30 4.74
CA PHE A 8 -13.53 5.64 5.87
C PHE A 8 -12.46 4.80 6.61
N PRO A 9 -12.31 4.96 7.94
CA PRO A 9 -11.34 4.18 8.69
C PRO A 9 -11.81 2.72 8.75
N LEU A 10 -11.04 1.84 8.13
CA LEU A 10 -11.34 0.41 8.04
C LEU A 10 -10.06 -0.39 8.20
N PHE A 11 -10.12 -1.42 9.03
CA PHE A 11 -9.14 -2.51 9.00
C PHE A 11 -9.64 -3.62 8.08
N ILE A 12 -8.73 -4.18 7.31
CA ILE A 12 -9.04 -5.17 6.28
C ILE A 12 -8.13 -6.38 6.47
N ASP A 13 -8.72 -7.57 6.40
CA ASP A 13 -7.96 -8.82 6.46
C ASP A 13 -7.36 -9.14 5.08
N LEU A 14 -6.04 -9.16 5.01
CA LEU A 14 -5.27 -9.49 3.81
C LEU A 14 -4.84 -10.94 3.74
N THR A 15 -5.15 -11.75 4.77
CA THR A 15 -4.78 -13.16 4.82
C THR A 15 -5.28 -13.89 3.56
N ASN A 16 -4.34 -14.48 2.81
CA ASN A 16 -4.57 -15.18 1.56
C ASN A 16 -5.22 -14.34 0.44
N LYS A 17 -5.31 -13.02 0.57
CA LYS A 17 -5.82 -12.15 -0.49
C LYS A 17 -4.75 -11.99 -1.58
N SER A 18 -5.17 -12.05 -2.85
CA SER A 18 -4.26 -11.81 -3.97
C SER A 18 -4.04 -10.31 -4.14
N CYS A 19 -2.79 -9.88 -3.92
CA CYS A 19 -2.40 -8.49 -4.03
C CYS A 19 -1.36 -8.34 -5.16
N LEU A 20 -1.61 -7.41 -6.08
CA LEU A 20 -0.67 -7.07 -7.14
C LEU A 20 0.10 -5.80 -6.76
N VAL A 21 1.42 -5.82 -6.92
CA VAL A 21 2.26 -4.62 -6.84
C VAL A 21 2.89 -4.38 -8.21
N VAL A 22 2.62 -3.22 -8.80
CA VAL A 22 3.21 -2.80 -10.07
C VAL A 22 4.36 -1.84 -9.77
N GLY A 23 5.59 -2.27 -10.04
CA GLY A 23 6.82 -1.55 -9.70
C GLY A 23 7.73 -2.34 -8.76
N GLY A 24 9.05 -2.17 -8.94
CA GLY A 24 10.07 -2.93 -8.21
C GLY A 24 11.14 -2.06 -7.54
N GLY A 25 10.85 -0.79 -7.29
CA GLY A 25 11.75 0.15 -6.62
C GLY A 25 11.58 0.20 -5.10
N ASN A 26 12.31 1.09 -4.43
CA ASN A 26 12.36 1.20 -2.97
C ASN A 26 10.97 1.40 -2.32
N ILE A 27 10.08 2.19 -2.94
CA ILE A 27 8.74 2.40 -2.40
C ILE A 27 7.92 1.12 -2.50
N ALA A 28 8.00 0.41 -3.62
CA ALA A 28 7.32 -0.87 -3.82
C ALA A 28 7.79 -1.90 -2.80
N ALA A 29 9.10 -2.07 -2.59
CA ALA A 29 9.65 -3.02 -1.64
C ALA A 29 9.09 -2.87 -0.21
N ARG A 30 8.99 -1.63 0.30
CA ARG A 30 8.37 -1.37 1.61
C ARG A 30 6.90 -1.77 1.66
N LYS A 31 6.17 -1.58 0.55
CA LYS A 31 4.74 -1.95 0.43
C LYS A 31 4.58 -3.46 0.36
N ILE A 32 5.41 -4.12 -0.45
CA ILE A 32 5.45 -5.58 -0.60
C ILE A 32 5.71 -6.22 0.75
N LYS A 33 6.76 -5.79 1.47
CA LYS A 33 7.05 -6.29 2.82
C LYS A 33 5.84 -6.15 3.75
N SER A 34 5.22 -4.97 3.79
CA SER A 34 4.02 -4.75 4.61
C SER A 34 2.83 -5.60 4.17
N LEU A 35 2.69 -5.99 2.91
CA LEU A 35 1.60 -6.87 2.48
C LEU A 35 1.88 -8.32 2.89
N VAL A 36 3.12 -8.78 2.72
CA VAL A 36 3.59 -10.11 3.15
C VAL A 36 3.47 -10.28 4.66
N ASP A 37 3.91 -9.28 5.44
CA ASP A 37 3.83 -9.29 6.91
C ASP A 37 2.37 -9.46 7.42
N TYR A 38 1.37 -9.04 6.62
CA TYR A 38 -0.06 -9.20 6.92
C TYR A 38 -0.73 -10.37 6.14
N GLY A 39 0.06 -11.32 5.62
CA GLY A 39 -0.43 -12.57 5.07
C GLY A 39 -1.02 -12.51 3.65
N ALA A 40 -0.77 -11.42 2.90
CA ALA A 40 -1.20 -11.32 1.51
C ALA A 40 -0.40 -12.26 0.60
N ARG A 41 -1.05 -12.82 -0.42
CA ARG A 41 -0.37 -13.45 -1.56
C ARG A 41 0.04 -12.36 -2.55
N VAL A 42 1.30 -11.97 -2.52
CA VAL A 42 1.79 -10.84 -3.32
C VAL A 42 2.39 -11.31 -4.64
N ILE A 43 1.96 -10.65 -5.71
CA ILE A 43 2.51 -10.76 -7.06
C ILE A 43 3.14 -9.42 -7.41
N VAL A 44 4.38 -9.43 -7.90
CA VAL A 44 5.12 -8.23 -8.27
C VAL A 44 5.37 -8.24 -9.78
N ILE A 45 4.93 -7.18 -10.47
CA ILE A 45 5.17 -6.99 -11.90
C ILE A 45 6.00 -5.72 -12.10
N ALA A 46 7.20 -5.86 -12.65
CA ALA A 46 8.01 -4.72 -13.06
C ALA A 46 9.14 -5.14 -14.03
N PRO A 47 9.58 -4.26 -14.95
CA PRO A 47 10.74 -4.52 -15.79
C PRO A 47 12.05 -4.60 -15.00
N PHE A 48 12.09 -3.96 -13.82
CA PHE A 48 13.23 -3.96 -12.90
C PHE A 48 12.76 -4.27 -11.48
N ILE A 49 13.53 -5.09 -10.76
CA ILE A 49 13.24 -5.55 -9.40
C ILE A 49 14.50 -5.35 -8.55
N LEU A 50 14.37 -4.64 -7.43
CA LEU A 50 15.45 -4.51 -6.45
C LEU A 50 15.76 -5.86 -5.77
N PRO A 51 17.03 -6.12 -5.40
CA PRO A 51 17.42 -7.35 -4.72
C PRO A 51 16.61 -7.65 -3.44
N GLU A 52 16.29 -6.62 -2.65
CA GLU A 52 15.50 -6.77 -1.41
C GLU A 52 14.09 -7.34 -1.62
N ILE A 53 13.52 -7.21 -2.83
CA ILE A 53 12.23 -7.82 -3.17
C ILE A 53 12.38 -9.32 -3.46
N LEU A 54 13.55 -9.74 -3.98
CA LEU A 54 13.84 -11.14 -4.29
C LEU A 54 14.01 -12.00 -3.03
N GLU A 55 14.25 -11.36 -1.88
CA GLU A 55 14.37 -12.02 -0.57
C GLU A 55 13.02 -12.24 0.12
N LEU A 56 11.93 -11.69 -0.44
CA LEU A 56 10.58 -11.82 0.09
C LEU A 56 9.85 -13.01 -0.54
N ASP A 57 8.93 -13.62 0.22
CA ASP A 57 8.08 -14.71 -0.26
C ASP A 57 6.95 -14.17 -1.16
N VAL A 58 7.29 -13.91 -2.42
CA VAL A 58 6.39 -13.31 -3.42
C VAL A 58 6.58 -13.90 -4.80
N GLU A 59 5.53 -13.86 -5.62
CA GLU A 59 5.60 -14.19 -7.04
C GLU A 59 6.13 -12.98 -7.82
N ILE A 60 7.07 -13.19 -8.75
CA ILE A 60 7.71 -12.11 -9.50
C ILE A 60 7.62 -12.35 -11.00
N GLU A 61 7.11 -11.35 -11.72
CA GLU A 61 7.11 -11.32 -13.17
C GLU A 61 7.94 -10.12 -13.67
N LYS A 62 9.13 -10.39 -14.19
CA LYS A 62 10.04 -9.37 -14.73
C LYS A 62 9.62 -8.91 -16.12
N ARG A 63 8.60 -8.06 -16.19
CA ARG A 63 8.04 -7.51 -17.42
C ARG A 63 7.24 -6.23 -17.15
N ASP A 64 6.84 -5.55 -18.22
CA ASP A 64 5.88 -4.46 -18.13
C ASP A 64 4.48 -4.95 -17.75
N PHE A 65 3.74 -4.06 -17.08
CA PHE A 65 2.35 -4.23 -16.74
C PHE A 65 1.46 -4.25 -18.00
N LYS A 66 0.42 -5.06 -17.95
CA LYS A 66 -0.66 -5.14 -18.94
C LYS A 66 -2.00 -5.00 -18.22
N ALA A 67 -2.97 -4.37 -18.86
CA ALA A 67 -4.29 -4.12 -18.26
C ALA A 67 -4.97 -5.39 -17.71
N GLY A 68 -4.76 -6.55 -18.34
CA GLY A 68 -5.31 -7.83 -17.86
C GLY A 68 -4.73 -8.35 -16.54
N ASP A 69 -3.61 -7.81 -16.06
CA ASP A 69 -2.92 -8.31 -14.86
C ASP A 69 -3.70 -8.03 -13.57
N ILE A 70 -4.60 -7.04 -13.57
CA ILE A 70 -5.44 -6.71 -12.42
C ILE A 70 -6.54 -7.73 -12.18
N LYS A 71 -6.77 -8.66 -13.12
CA LYS A 71 -7.86 -9.62 -13.03
C LYS A 71 -7.78 -10.45 -11.75
N ASP A 72 -8.92 -10.61 -11.09
CA ASP A 72 -9.10 -11.40 -9.86
C ASP A 72 -8.22 -10.95 -8.68
N LYS A 73 -7.71 -9.71 -8.71
CA LYS A 73 -6.95 -9.13 -7.60
C LYS A 73 -7.88 -8.49 -6.58
N PHE A 74 -7.53 -8.62 -5.31
CA PHE A 74 -8.23 -7.97 -4.22
C PHE A 74 -7.78 -6.53 -4.01
N LEU A 75 -6.46 -6.31 -4.13
CA LEU A 75 -5.81 -5.02 -3.95
C LEU A 75 -4.68 -4.88 -4.97
N VAL A 76 -4.57 -3.71 -5.59
CA VAL A 76 -3.47 -3.34 -6.47
C VAL A 76 -2.70 -2.16 -5.86
N VAL A 77 -1.38 -2.23 -5.87
CA VAL A 77 -0.50 -1.11 -5.50
C VAL A 77 0.21 -0.63 -6.76
N ALA A 78 -0.19 0.52 -7.28
CA ALA A 78 0.48 1.20 -8.38
C ALA A 78 1.67 1.98 -7.83
N ALA A 79 2.85 1.38 -7.94
CA ALA A 79 4.10 1.81 -7.31
C ALA A 79 5.22 2.13 -8.30
N THR A 80 4.88 2.63 -9.49
CA THR A 80 5.86 3.01 -10.52
C THR A 80 6.24 4.49 -10.44
N ASN A 81 7.30 4.88 -11.16
CA ASN A 81 7.67 6.29 -11.36
C ASN A 81 6.86 6.96 -12.49
N ASP A 82 6.02 6.21 -13.21
CA ASP A 82 5.16 6.74 -14.26
C ASP A 82 3.78 7.05 -13.68
N GLU A 83 3.51 8.34 -13.46
CA GLU A 83 2.25 8.82 -12.90
C GLU A 83 1.05 8.45 -13.78
N LYS A 84 1.20 8.48 -15.11
CA LYS A 84 0.11 8.17 -16.04
C LYS A 84 -0.23 6.68 -16.01
N LEU A 85 0.79 5.82 -15.94
CA LEU A 85 0.59 4.39 -15.74
C LEU A 85 -0.13 4.13 -14.41
N ASN A 86 0.28 4.81 -13.33
CA ASN A 86 -0.37 4.64 -12.03
C ASN A 86 -1.84 5.10 -12.05
N GLU A 87 -2.14 6.22 -12.72
CA GLU A 87 -3.52 6.70 -12.91
C GLU A 87 -4.36 5.72 -13.75
N MET A 88 -3.82 5.22 -14.87
CA MET A 88 -4.50 4.18 -15.67
C MET A 88 -4.79 2.93 -14.85
N ILE A 89 -3.88 2.49 -13.97
CA ILE A 89 -4.11 1.37 -13.07
C ILE A 89 -5.25 1.66 -12.09
N VAL A 90 -5.37 2.91 -11.60
CA VAL A 90 -6.48 3.31 -10.73
C VAL A 90 -7.80 3.16 -11.48
N ASP A 91 -7.91 3.70 -12.69
CA ASP A 91 -9.12 3.64 -13.51
C ASP A 91 -9.55 2.19 -13.74
N LEU A 92 -8.61 1.34 -14.18
CA LEU A 92 -8.85 -0.09 -14.39
C LEU A 92 -9.35 -0.79 -13.12
N CYS A 93 -8.81 -0.44 -11.95
CA CYS A 93 -9.24 -1.03 -10.68
C CYS A 93 -10.62 -0.55 -10.26
N GLU A 94 -10.94 0.75 -10.43
CA GLU A 94 -12.24 1.32 -10.10
C GLU A 94 -13.35 0.66 -10.95
N ASP A 95 -13.11 0.47 -12.25
CA ASP A 95 -14.04 -0.22 -13.17
C ASP A 95 -14.32 -1.69 -12.79
N ASN A 96 -13.43 -2.31 -12.02
CA ASN A 96 -13.51 -3.72 -11.62
C ASN A 96 -13.80 -3.92 -10.12
N ASN A 97 -14.11 -2.85 -9.37
CA ASN A 97 -14.29 -2.89 -7.91
C ASN A 97 -13.10 -3.46 -7.14
N ILE A 98 -11.89 -3.18 -7.61
CA ILE A 98 -10.63 -3.60 -6.99
C ILE A 98 -10.08 -2.45 -6.14
N LEU A 99 -9.64 -2.75 -4.93
CA LEU A 99 -8.97 -1.75 -4.10
C LEU A 99 -7.66 -1.35 -4.75
N VAL A 100 -7.35 -0.05 -4.79
CA VAL A 100 -6.12 0.44 -5.41
C VAL A 100 -5.43 1.48 -4.55
N ASN A 101 -4.12 1.32 -4.35
CA ASN A 101 -3.23 2.30 -3.75
C ASN A 101 -2.30 2.87 -4.83
N ASN A 102 -2.42 4.17 -5.10
CA ASN A 102 -1.50 4.89 -5.98
C ASN A 102 -0.46 5.64 -5.14
N ILE A 103 0.84 5.36 -5.33
CA ILE A 103 1.90 5.98 -4.52
C ILE A 103 2.22 7.43 -4.91
N THR A 104 1.87 7.86 -6.14
CA THR A 104 2.17 9.20 -6.65
C THR A 104 1.06 10.20 -6.37
N SER A 105 -0.13 9.73 -6.01
CA SER A 105 -1.26 10.59 -5.69
C SER A 105 -1.55 10.69 -4.19
N LYS A 106 -2.13 11.82 -3.76
CA LYS A 106 -2.72 11.94 -2.42
C LYS A 106 -4.17 11.54 -2.38
N VAL A 107 -4.91 11.65 -3.49
CA VAL A 107 -6.39 11.53 -3.52
C VAL A 107 -6.90 10.55 -4.56
N TYR A 108 -6.12 10.25 -5.59
CA TYR A 108 -6.51 9.39 -6.71
C TYR A 108 -6.18 7.93 -6.42
N MET A 109 -6.99 7.32 -5.56
CA MET A 109 -6.89 5.93 -5.09
C MET A 109 -8.18 5.56 -4.31
N SER A 110 -8.52 4.28 -4.21
CA SER A 110 -9.62 3.78 -3.37
C SER A 110 -9.15 3.21 -2.02
N ALA A 111 -7.86 2.88 -1.89
CA ALA A 111 -7.23 2.42 -0.66
C ALA A 111 -6.00 3.25 -0.31
N ARG A 112 -5.96 3.76 0.93
CA ARG A 112 -4.82 4.54 1.46
C ARG A 112 -4.08 3.75 2.53
N PHE A 113 -2.78 3.61 2.34
CA PHE A 113 -1.90 3.07 3.38
C PHE A 113 -1.51 4.18 4.35
N THR A 114 -1.59 3.91 5.64
CA THR A 114 -1.32 4.86 6.72
C THR A 114 -0.06 4.51 7.48
N ALA A 115 0.51 5.48 8.20
CA ALA A 115 1.40 5.13 9.30
C ALA A 115 0.59 4.29 10.30
N HIS A 116 1.18 3.23 10.84
CA HIS A 116 0.51 2.39 11.82
C HIS A 116 1.47 1.96 12.91
N ILE A 117 0.92 1.65 14.08
CA ILE A 117 1.55 0.97 15.20
C ILE A 117 0.87 -0.40 15.27
N ASP A 118 1.68 -1.44 15.30
CA ASP A 118 1.25 -2.80 15.57
C ASP A 118 2.06 -3.29 16.76
N SER A 119 1.36 -3.64 17.83
CA SER A 119 1.90 -4.03 19.12
C SER A 119 0.97 -5.08 19.72
N ASP A 120 1.43 -5.81 20.71
CA ASP A 120 0.69 -6.94 21.29
C ASP A 120 -0.73 -6.55 21.74
N ASP A 121 -0.90 -5.32 22.27
CA ASP A 121 -2.18 -4.84 22.80
C ASP A 121 -2.97 -3.94 21.84
N TYR A 122 -2.32 -3.33 20.85
CA TYR A 122 -2.93 -2.29 20.02
C TYR A 122 -2.51 -2.35 18.55
N GLN A 123 -3.51 -2.25 17.67
CA GLN A 123 -3.35 -1.80 16.28
C GLN A 123 -3.90 -0.39 16.11
N ILE A 124 -3.04 0.54 15.68
CA ILE A 124 -3.39 1.95 15.52
C ILE A 124 -3.00 2.41 14.12
N ALA A 125 -3.96 2.87 13.32
CA ALA A 125 -3.71 3.50 12.02
C ALA A 125 -3.88 5.02 12.08
N ILE A 126 -2.93 5.76 11.49
CA ILE A 126 -2.83 7.22 11.59
C ILE A 126 -2.86 7.87 10.21
N SER A 127 -3.94 8.59 9.94
CA SER A 127 -4.14 9.32 8.68
C SER A 127 -4.21 10.82 8.92
N ALA A 128 -3.14 11.55 8.60
CA ALA A 128 -3.14 13.01 8.56
C ALA A 128 -3.65 13.54 7.20
N LYS A 129 -4.71 12.91 6.66
CA LYS A 129 -5.42 13.29 5.42
C LYS A 129 -4.50 13.58 4.21
N GLY A 130 -3.48 12.74 4.02
CA GLY A 130 -2.52 12.89 2.92
C GLY A 130 -1.26 13.68 3.26
N ASN A 131 -0.97 13.91 4.55
CA ASN A 131 0.30 14.45 5.04
C ASN A 131 1.15 13.36 5.74
N PRO A 132 2.07 12.68 5.01
CA PRO A 132 2.88 11.62 5.60
C PRO A 132 3.78 12.07 6.74
N ARG A 133 4.28 13.31 6.70
CA ARG A 133 5.19 13.85 7.74
C ARG A 133 4.47 13.95 9.07
N GLU A 134 3.25 14.48 9.07
CA GLU A 134 2.42 14.58 10.27
C GLU A 134 1.98 13.20 10.77
N SER A 135 1.62 12.26 9.88
CA SER A 135 1.33 10.88 10.29
C SER A 135 2.52 10.22 10.99
N VAL A 136 3.75 10.42 10.49
CA VAL A 136 4.96 9.86 11.09
C VAL A 136 5.31 10.55 12.42
N LYS A 137 5.14 11.87 12.51
CA LYS A 137 5.35 12.62 13.75
C LYS A 137 4.41 12.12 14.85
N LEU A 138 3.10 12.07 14.58
CA LEU A 138 2.11 11.60 15.54
C LEU A 138 2.32 10.12 15.91
N LYS A 139 2.76 9.28 14.95
CA LYS A 139 3.15 7.90 15.27
C LYS A 139 4.24 7.84 16.34
N LYS A 140 5.29 8.67 16.24
CA LYS A 140 6.39 8.69 17.22
C LYS A 140 5.90 9.13 18.60
N GLU A 141 5.07 10.17 18.63
CA GLU A 141 4.46 10.68 19.88
C GLU A 141 3.59 9.60 20.55
N LEU A 142 2.78 8.88 19.77
CA LEU A 142 1.94 7.79 20.30
C LEU A 142 2.77 6.60 20.80
N ILE A 143 3.86 6.23 20.11
CA ILE A 143 4.77 5.19 20.60
C ILE A 143 5.37 5.58 21.96
N GLU A 144 5.82 6.82 22.10
CA GLU A 144 6.40 7.31 23.36
C GLU A 144 5.35 7.36 24.48
N TYR A 145 4.13 7.80 24.16
CA TYR A 145 3.02 7.77 25.09
C TYR A 145 2.70 6.35 25.57
N LEU A 146 2.59 5.39 24.66
CA LEU A 146 2.26 4.00 24.99
C LEU A 146 3.33 3.34 25.86
N LYS A 147 4.62 3.64 25.64
CA LYS A 147 5.72 3.12 26.48
C LYS A 147 5.69 3.64 27.92
N ASN A 148 5.26 4.88 28.11
CA ASN A 148 5.26 5.54 29.41
C ASN A 148 3.94 5.40 30.17
N ARG A 149 2.91 4.88 29.51
CA ARG A 149 1.62 4.60 30.12
C ARG A 149 1.78 3.42 31.07
N LYS A 150 1.74 3.69 32.38
CA LYS A 150 1.54 2.66 33.39
C LYS A 150 0.07 2.26 33.36
N ASP A 151 -0.20 0.96 33.38
CA ASP A 151 -1.55 0.40 33.54
C ASP A 151 -2.26 0.93 34.80
#